data_AF-A0AAP5WGN1-F1
#
_entry.id   AF-A0AAP5WGN1-F1
#
_cell.length_a   1.000
_cell.length_b   1.000
_cell.length_c   1.000
_cell.angle_alpha   90.00
_cell.angle_beta   90.00
_cell.angle_gamma   90.00
#
_symmetry.space_group_name_H-M   'P 1'
#
loop_
_entity.id
_entity.type
_entity.pdbx_description
1 polymer ?
#
loop_
_entity_poly.entity_id
_entity_poly.type
_entity_poly.pdbx_seq_one_letter_code
_entity_poly.pdbx_strand_id
1 'polypeptide(L)' 'MSPEELSKDGINNNQVHMDFIVGSDKMNIDGIKQDGTITPILETTTG' A
#
# COMPACT_ATOMS: atom_id res chain seq x y z
N MET A 1 0.12 -0.84 -22.13
CA MET A 1 -1.27 -1.15 -21.76
C MET A 1 -2.15 0.04 -22.09
N SER A 2 -3.33 -0.19 -22.63
CA SER A 2 -4.35 0.84 -22.79
C SER A 2 -4.90 1.27 -21.42
N PRO A 3 -5.54 2.45 -21.32
CA PRO A 3 -6.24 2.85 -20.09
C PRO A 3 -7.27 1.81 -19.61
N GLU A 4 -7.89 1.09 -20.54
CA GLU A 4 -8.88 0.06 -20.24
C GLU A 4 -8.23 -1.21 -19.67
N GLU A 5 -7.06 -1.61 -20.19
CA GLU A 5 -6.26 -2.71 -19.63
C GLU A 5 -5.75 -2.37 -18.23
N LEU A 6 -5.25 -1.14 -18.00
CA LEU A 6 -4.80 -0.69 -16.68
C LEU A 6 -5.93 -0.68 -15.65
N SER A 7 -7.13 -0.27 -16.06
CA SER A 7 -8.31 -0.27 -15.20
C SER A 7 -8.77 -1.68 -14.84
N LYS A 8 -8.68 -2.65 -15.77
CA LYS A 8 -8.98 -4.07 -15.52
C LYS A 8 -8.02 -4.68 -14.50
N ASP A 9 -6.78 -4.21 -14.47
CA ASP A 9 -5.76 -4.63 -13.51
C ASP A 9 -5.81 -3.85 -12.18
N GLY A 10 -6.80 -2.97 -11.99
CA GLY A 10 -7.04 -2.23 -10.75
C GLY A 10 -6.17 -1.00 -10.55
N ILE A 11 -5.49 -0.53 -11.60
CA ILE A 11 -4.61 0.64 -11.53
C ILE A 11 -5.44 1.93 -11.62
N ASN A 12 -5.27 2.82 -10.65
CA ASN A 12 -5.84 4.16 -10.69
C ASN A 12 -5.14 5.00 -11.78
N ASN A 13 -5.92 5.59 -12.70
CA ASN A 13 -5.41 6.38 -13.82
C ASN A 13 -6.02 7.79 -13.79
N ASN A 14 -5.24 8.78 -13.36
CA ASN A 14 -5.64 10.17 -13.28
C ASN A 14 -4.49 11.09 -13.74
N GLN A 15 -4.82 12.29 -14.25
CA GLN A 15 -3.84 13.27 -14.71
C GLN A 15 -3.06 13.93 -13.56
N VAL A 16 -3.68 14.00 -12.37
CA VAL A 16 -3.05 14.54 -11.16
C VAL A 16 -2.73 13.40 -10.21
N HIS A 17 -1.50 13.39 -9.72
CA HIS A 17 -1.02 12.52 -8.66
C HIS A 17 -0.34 13.38 -7.62
N MET A 18 -0.78 13.29 -6.36
CA MET A 18 -0.22 14.04 -5.25
C MET A 18 0.09 13.10 -4.10
N ASP A 19 1.37 13.04 -3.75
CA ASP A 19 1.87 12.26 -2.63
C ASP A 19 1.79 13.04 -1.32
N PHE A 20 1.56 12.33 -0.23
CA PHE A 20 1.67 12.86 1.14
C PHE A 20 2.32 11.81 2.05
N ILE A 21 2.95 12.26 3.13
CA ILE A 21 3.65 11.38 4.08
C ILE A 21 2.75 11.08 5.28
N VAL A 22 2.68 9.80 5.66
CA VAL A 22 1.89 9.31 6.80
C VAL A 22 2.72 8.65 7.91
N GLY A 23 3.99 8.36 7.66
CA GLY A 23 4.85 7.59 8.58
C GLY A 23 5.06 8.26 9.94
N SER A 24 5.21 7.46 10.99
CA SER A 24 5.59 7.91 12.34
C SER A 24 6.37 6.84 13.10
N ASP A 25 6.95 7.21 14.25
CA ASP A 25 7.60 6.30 15.20
C ASP A 25 6.60 5.44 16.00
N LYS A 26 5.30 5.57 15.71
CA LYS A 26 4.20 4.82 16.33
C LYS A 26 3.32 4.13 15.29
N MET A 27 3.89 3.77 14.14
CA MET A 27 3.21 3.09 13.05
C MET A 27 3.73 1.68 12.87
N ASN A 28 2.82 0.71 12.79
CA ASN A 28 3.12 -0.65 12.34
C ASN A 28 2.44 -0.91 10.99
N ILE A 29 3.05 -1.75 10.17
CA ILE A 29 2.55 -2.12 8.84
C ILE A 29 2.54 -3.64 8.73
N ASP A 30 1.36 -4.19 8.50
CA ASP A 30 1.13 -5.61 8.22
C ASP A 30 0.86 -5.86 6.74
N GLY A 31 1.47 -6.92 6.21
CA GLY A 31 1.11 -7.48 4.92
C GLY A 31 0.07 -8.59 5.08
N ILE A 32 -0.97 -8.58 4.25
CA ILE A 32 -2.01 -9.64 4.21
C ILE A 32 -1.80 -10.47 2.94
N LYS A 33 -1.57 -11.78 3.10
CA LYS A 33 -1.45 -12.72 1.98
C LYS A 33 -2.82 -13.10 1.43
N GLN A 34 -2.85 -13.69 0.23
CA GLN A 34 -4.09 -14.13 -0.41
C GLN A 34 -4.87 -15.18 0.42
N ASP A 35 -4.16 -15.99 1.21
CA ASP A 35 -4.76 -16.97 2.14
C ASP A 35 -5.24 -16.35 3.47
N GLY A 36 -5.10 -15.03 3.63
CA GLY A 36 -5.45 -14.29 4.84
C GLY A 36 -4.38 -14.28 5.92
N THR A 37 -3.23 -14.94 5.71
CA THR A 37 -2.13 -14.91 6.67
C THR A 37 -1.57 -13.49 6.80
N ILE A 38 -1.43 -13.03 8.04
CA ILE A 38 -0.85 -11.73 8.38
C ILE A 38 0.66 -11.90 8.62
N THR A 39 1.48 -11.02 8.05
CA THR A 39 2.93 -10.99 8.27
C THR A 39 3.36 -9.55 8.55
N PRO A 40 4.01 -9.28 9.70
CA PRO A 40 4.49 -7.93 10.01
C PRO A 40 5.59 -7.53 9.04
N ILE A 41 5.51 -6.31 8.50
CA ILE A 41 6.46 -5.75 7.52
C ILE A 41 7.30 -4.65 8.15
N LEU A 42 6.69 -3.77 8.94
CA LEU A 42 7.37 -2.73 9.70
C LEU A 42 6.76 -2.68 11.10
N GLU A 43 7.63 -2.73 12.10
CA GLU A 43 7.24 -2.73 13.51
C GLU A 43 8.05 -1.65 14.23
N THR A 44 7.33 -0.81 14.98
CA THR A 44 7.96 0.14 15.88
C THR A 44 8.28 -0.56 17.19
N THR A 45 9.56 -0.93 17.38
CA THR A 45 10.04 -1.40 18.68
C THR A 45 10.36 -0.18 19.54
N THR A 46 9.60 0.02 20.61
CA THR A 46 9.92 1.02 21.62
C THR A 46 11.23 0.61 22.30
N GLY A 47 12.25 1.47 22.23
CA GLY A 47 13.43 1.39 23.08
C GLY A 47 13.17 1.92 24.47
#